data_AF-A0A973RLL1-F1
#
_entry.id   AF-A0A973RLL1-F1
#
_cell.length_a   1.000
_cell.length_b   1.000
_cell.length_c   1.000
_cell.angle_alpha   90.00
_cell.angle_beta   90.00
_cell.angle_gamma   90.00
#
_symmetry.space_group_name_H-M   'P 1'
#
loop_
_entity.id
_entity.type
_entity.pdbx_description
1 polymer ?
#
loop_
_entity_poly.entity_id
_entity_poly.type
_entity_poly.pdbx_seq_one_letter_code
_entity_poly.pdbx_strand_id
1 'polypeptide(L)'
;MSINHRAEAEKHLADAARHLTEHPADMRIAEVSAWIGQGHAALARDEEQAATLADLRDATTLLRRREYAVRAAVSSHIAQALASREPGRWGAGRALAQALDEADCNMDDLIDARLSDDGWDARAAWKAPASGVRRDDPWAAYPDITGDIPESVRQIIADRLARALLTEDGGGQGLARTLAFALKNEGADLTGDIEKRITELTLGRDPSEPPF
;
A
#
# COMPACT_ATOMS: atom_id res chain seq x y z
N MET A 1 -44.96 -7.77 16.93
CA MET A 1 -45.35 -8.62 15.80
C MET A 1 -45.38 -7.72 14.57
N SER A 2 -44.56 -7.98 13.55
CA SER A 2 -44.72 -7.30 12.25
C SER A 2 -45.81 -8.03 11.45
N ILE A 3 -46.62 -7.27 10.72
CA ILE A 3 -47.65 -7.83 9.83
C ILE A 3 -46.95 -8.26 8.55
N ASN A 4 -47.20 -9.49 8.09
CA ASN A 4 -46.71 -9.92 6.78
C ASN A 4 -47.71 -9.45 5.71
N HIS A 5 -47.46 -8.26 5.15
CA HIS A 5 -48.34 -7.64 4.17
C HIS A 5 -48.51 -8.49 2.89
N ARG A 6 -47.51 -9.28 2.50
CA ARG A 6 -47.66 -10.20 1.36
C ARG A 6 -48.67 -11.31 1.67
N ALA A 7 -48.57 -11.93 2.84
CA ALA A 7 -49.50 -12.97 3.26
C ALA A 7 -50.92 -12.43 3.45
N GLU A 8 -51.08 -11.24 4.01
CA GLU A 8 -52.40 -10.59 4.13
C GLU A 8 -52.97 -10.20 2.76
N ALA A 9 -52.14 -9.74 1.82
CA ALA A 9 -52.56 -9.46 0.45
C ALA A 9 -53.09 -10.73 -0.25
N GLU A 10 -52.32 -11.83 -0.19
CA GLU A 10 -52.70 -13.11 -0.80
C GLU A 10 -54.02 -13.64 -0.22
N LYS A 11 -54.17 -13.57 1.11
CA LYS A 11 -55.39 -13.97 1.80
C LYS A 11 -56.61 -13.15 1.36
N HIS A 12 -56.52 -11.82 1.41
CA HIS A 12 -57.65 -10.94 1.10
C HIS A 12 -58.02 -10.95 -0.39
N LEU A 13 -57.04 -11.09 -1.30
CA LEU A 13 -57.30 -11.27 -2.73
C LEU A 13 -57.93 -12.64 -3.03
N ALA A 14 -57.49 -13.71 -2.35
CA ALA A 14 -58.10 -15.03 -2.47
C ALA A 14 -59.54 -15.06 -1.93
N ASP A 15 -59.80 -14.38 -0.81
CA ASP A 15 -61.15 -14.25 -0.25
C ASP A 15 -62.06 -13.44 -1.20
N ALA A 16 -61.56 -12.35 -1.80
CA ALA A 16 -62.29 -11.61 -2.82
C ALA A 16 -62.64 -12.47 -4.03
N ALA A 17 -61.68 -13.25 -4.55
CA ALA A 17 -61.91 -14.17 -5.66
C ALA A 17 -62.96 -15.22 -5.32
N ARG A 18 -62.91 -15.79 -4.11
CA ARG A 18 -63.87 -16.78 -3.62
C ARG A 18 -65.29 -16.22 -3.55
N HIS A 19 -65.47 -15.00 -3.04
CA HIS A 19 -66.79 -14.36 -3.01
C HIS A 19 -67.33 -14.07 -4.41
N LEU A 20 -66.48 -13.72 -5.38
CA LEU A 20 -66.91 -13.55 -6.78
C LEU A 20 -67.36 -14.86 -7.43
N THR A 21 -66.77 -16.00 -7.07
CA THR A 21 -67.08 -17.30 -7.70
C THR A 21 -68.17 -18.10 -6.97
N GLU A 22 -68.18 -18.07 -5.64
CA GLU A 22 -69.03 -18.93 -4.80
C GLU A 22 -70.28 -18.19 -4.28
N HIS A 23 -70.20 -16.86 -4.09
CA HIS A 23 -71.25 -16.04 -3.50
C HIS A 23 -71.46 -14.71 -4.25
N PRO A 24 -71.87 -14.74 -5.53
CA PRO A 24 -71.93 -13.54 -6.39
C PRO A 24 -72.92 -12.47 -5.92
N ALA A 25 -73.89 -12.81 -5.04
CA ALA A 25 -74.76 -11.82 -4.41
C ALA A 25 -74.01 -10.91 -3.40
N ASP A 26 -72.84 -11.35 -2.90
CA ASP A 26 -72.03 -10.66 -1.90
C ASP A 26 -70.91 -9.82 -2.53
N MET A 27 -71.17 -9.21 -3.69
CA MET A 27 -70.19 -8.39 -4.42
C MET A 27 -69.51 -7.32 -3.55
N ARG A 28 -70.25 -6.70 -2.63
CA ARG A 28 -69.70 -5.68 -1.75
C ARG A 28 -68.63 -6.22 -0.80
N ILE A 29 -68.75 -7.48 -0.37
CA ILE A 29 -67.75 -8.15 0.47
C ILE A 29 -66.51 -8.48 -0.38
N ALA A 30 -66.71 -8.93 -1.62
CA ALA A 30 -65.62 -9.15 -2.56
C ALA A 30 -64.83 -7.87 -2.86
N GLU A 31 -65.51 -6.75 -3.10
CA GLU A 31 -64.87 -5.44 -3.36
C GLU A 31 -64.05 -4.96 -2.17
N VAL A 32 -64.59 -5.06 -0.96
CA VAL A 32 -63.88 -4.65 0.27
C VAL A 32 -62.65 -5.52 0.48
N SER A 33 -62.76 -6.85 0.34
CA SER A 33 -61.62 -7.76 0.46
C SER A 33 -60.58 -7.51 -0.63
N ALA A 34 -61.00 -7.22 -1.86
CA ALA A 34 -60.08 -6.86 -2.95
C ALA A 34 -59.32 -5.56 -2.65
N TRP A 35 -60.01 -4.54 -2.14
CA TRP A 35 -59.40 -3.25 -1.80
C TRP A 35 -58.38 -3.39 -0.66
N ILE A 36 -58.71 -4.15 0.39
CA ILE A 36 -57.78 -4.45 1.49
C ILE A 36 -56.57 -5.24 0.98
N GLY A 37 -56.80 -6.26 0.14
CA GLY A 37 -55.74 -7.06 -0.46
C GLY A 37 -54.81 -6.24 -1.36
N GLN A 38 -55.35 -5.33 -2.15
CA GLN A 38 -54.57 -4.37 -2.96
C GLN A 38 -53.76 -3.41 -2.09
N GLY A 39 -54.32 -2.91 -0.98
CA GLY A 39 -53.61 -2.07 -0.02
C GLY A 39 -52.41 -2.79 0.61
N HIS A 40 -52.60 -4.05 1.03
CA HIS A 40 -51.52 -4.87 1.55
C HIS A 40 -50.48 -5.24 0.48
N ALA A 41 -50.89 -5.47 -0.77
CA ALA A 41 -49.96 -5.73 -1.87
C ALA A 41 -49.07 -4.51 -2.17
N ALA A 42 -49.63 -3.30 -2.11
CA ALA A 42 -48.87 -2.06 -2.27
C ALA A 42 -47.86 -1.87 -1.13
N LEU A 43 -48.29 -2.07 0.13
CA LEU A 43 -47.40 -1.98 1.29
C LEU A 43 -46.26 -3.01 1.23
N ALA A 44 -46.55 -4.26 0.86
CA ALA A 44 -45.53 -5.29 0.72
C ALA A 44 -44.49 -4.93 -0.37
N ARG A 45 -44.95 -4.35 -1.48
CA ARG A 45 -44.06 -3.87 -2.55
C ARG A 45 -43.17 -2.72 -2.06
N ASP A 46 -43.74 -1.76 -1.33
CA ASP A 46 -42.99 -0.62 -0.80
C ASP A 46 -41.96 -1.06 0.25
N GLU A 47 -42.29 -2.04 1.09
CA GLU A 47 -41.35 -2.66 2.04
C GLU A 47 -40.19 -3.36 1.32
N GLU A 48 -40.46 -4.15 0.29
CA GLU A 48 -39.42 -4.83 -0.51
C GLU A 48 -38.51 -3.83 -1.23
N GLN A 49 -39.08 -2.75 -1.78
CA GLN A 49 -38.32 -1.67 -2.41
C GLN A 49 -37.46 -0.91 -1.38
N ALA A 50 -38.00 -0.62 -0.21
CA ALA A 50 -37.27 0.05 0.87
C ALA A 50 -36.10 -0.81 1.38
N ALA A 51 -36.31 -2.12 1.55
CA ALA A 51 -35.27 -3.07 1.94
C ALA A 51 -34.17 -3.15 0.88
N THR A 52 -34.54 -3.35 -0.39
CA THR A 52 -33.57 -3.40 -1.50
C THR A 52 -32.74 -2.12 -1.59
N LEU A 53 -33.39 -0.96 -1.42
CA LEU A 53 -32.73 0.33 -1.48
C LEU A 53 -31.81 0.56 -0.27
N ALA A 54 -32.16 0.05 0.92
CA ALA A 54 -31.27 0.03 2.07
C ALA A 54 -30.03 -0.84 1.81
N ASP A 55 -30.21 -2.06 1.30
CA ASP A 55 -29.11 -2.97 0.96
C ASP A 55 -28.15 -2.35 -0.07
N LEU A 56 -28.68 -1.69 -1.10
CA LEU A 56 -27.88 -1.01 -2.11
C LEU A 56 -27.09 0.17 -1.52
N ARG A 57 -27.67 0.92 -0.57
CA ARG A 57 -26.97 2.01 0.13
C ARG A 57 -25.84 1.48 1.00
N ASP A 58 -26.09 0.38 1.70
CA ASP A 58 -25.08 -0.26 2.56
C ASP A 58 -23.95 -0.85 1.72
N ALA A 59 -24.27 -1.54 0.62
CA ALA A 59 -23.30 -2.04 -0.34
C ALA A 59 -22.46 -0.91 -0.94
N THR A 60 -23.09 0.20 -1.35
CA THR A 60 -22.38 1.36 -1.90
C THR A 60 -21.43 1.98 -0.86
N THR A 61 -21.87 2.07 0.39
CA THR A 61 -21.06 2.60 1.49
C THR A 61 -19.86 1.70 1.75
N LEU A 62 -20.06 0.39 1.78
CA LEU A 62 -19.00 -0.60 1.95
C LEU A 62 -17.99 -0.54 0.81
N LEU A 63 -18.46 -0.47 -0.44
CA LEU A 63 -17.61 -0.38 -1.63
C LEU A 63 -16.73 0.88 -1.59
N ARG A 64 -17.31 2.05 -1.31
CA ARG A 64 -16.54 3.30 -1.18
C ARG A 64 -15.48 3.23 -0.09
N ARG A 65 -15.80 2.64 1.06
CA ARG A 65 -14.82 2.44 2.15
C ARG A 65 -13.67 1.52 1.72
N ARG A 66 -13.98 0.43 1.04
CA ARG A 66 -12.97 -0.53 0.54
C ARG A 66 -12.11 0.09 -0.55
N GLU A 67 -12.71 0.81 -1.49
CA GLU A 67 -12.00 1.54 -2.53
C GLU A 67 -11.00 2.52 -1.92
N TYR A 68 -11.44 3.36 -0.97
CA TYR A 68 -10.56 4.28 -0.27
C TYR A 68 -9.41 3.57 0.45
N ALA A 69 -9.70 2.47 1.17
CA ALA A 69 -8.68 1.69 1.87
C ALA A 69 -7.64 1.08 0.91
N VAL A 70 -8.09 0.55 -0.24
CA VAL A 70 -7.19 0.00 -1.26
C VAL A 70 -6.34 1.10 -1.86
N ARG A 71 -6.93 2.26 -2.20
CA ARG A 71 -6.18 3.41 -2.71
C ARG A 71 -5.12 3.88 -1.71
N ALA A 72 -5.46 3.98 -0.43
CA ALA A 72 -4.50 4.34 0.62
C ALA A 72 -3.34 3.32 0.73
N ALA A 73 -3.65 2.02 0.69
CA ALA A 73 -2.62 0.98 0.75
C ALA A 73 -1.70 1.00 -0.49
N VAL A 74 -2.28 1.11 -1.69
CA VAL A 74 -1.54 1.14 -2.96
C VAL A 74 -0.66 2.38 -3.05
N SER A 75 -1.20 3.58 -2.78
CA SER A 75 -0.42 4.82 -2.76
C SER A 75 0.73 4.76 -1.76
N SER A 76 0.51 4.18 -0.57
CA SER A 76 1.57 3.99 0.42
C SER A 76 2.69 3.08 -0.07
N HIS A 77 2.37 1.99 -0.79
CA HIS A 77 3.40 1.11 -1.35
C HIS A 77 4.16 1.76 -2.51
N ILE A 78 3.48 2.50 -3.37
CA ILE A 78 4.13 3.24 -4.46
C ILE A 78 5.04 4.32 -3.89
N ALA A 79 4.60 5.08 -2.89
CA ALA A 79 5.41 6.08 -2.20
C ALA A 79 6.69 5.45 -1.59
N GLN A 80 6.56 4.29 -0.93
CA GLN A 80 7.71 3.55 -0.41
C GLN A 80 8.67 3.09 -1.52
N ALA A 81 8.13 2.64 -2.65
CA ALA A 81 8.95 2.23 -3.80
C ALA A 81 9.71 3.41 -4.42
N LEU A 82 9.07 4.57 -4.55
CA LEU A 82 9.68 5.80 -5.06
C LEU A 82 10.72 6.39 -4.10
N ALA A 83 10.52 6.22 -2.79
CA ALA A 83 11.50 6.58 -1.76
C ALA A 83 12.67 5.60 -1.64
N SER A 84 12.72 4.54 -2.46
CA SER A 84 13.81 3.56 -2.43
C SER A 84 15.04 4.02 -3.21
N ARG A 85 16.22 3.58 -2.74
CA ARG A 85 17.50 3.74 -3.45
C ARG A 85 17.67 2.69 -4.56
N GLU A 86 16.93 1.57 -4.48
CA GLU A 86 17.03 0.46 -5.41
C GLU A 86 16.40 0.83 -6.77
N PRO A 87 17.18 0.94 -7.86
CA PRO A 87 16.67 1.42 -9.15
C PRO A 87 15.55 0.55 -9.73
N GLY A 88 15.61 -0.77 -9.49
CA GLY A 88 14.57 -1.71 -9.92
C GLY A 88 13.24 -1.47 -9.20
N ARG A 89 13.28 -1.21 -7.89
CA ARG A 89 12.08 -0.92 -7.09
C ARG A 89 11.50 0.44 -7.43
N TRP A 90 12.34 1.46 -7.52
CA TRP A 90 11.93 2.79 -7.95
C TRP A 90 11.25 2.74 -9.33
N GLY A 91 11.87 2.02 -10.28
CA GLY A 91 11.31 1.80 -11.61
C GLY A 91 9.97 1.08 -11.59
N ALA A 92 9.83 0.04 -10.77
CA ALA A 92 8.57 -0.69 -10.61
C ALA A 92 7.46 0.18 -9.99
N GLY A 93 7.78 0.98 -8.97
CA GLY A 93 6.84 1.92 -8.35
C GLY A 93 6.34 2.97 -9.34
N ARG A 94 7.26 3.53 -10.14
CA ARG A 94 6.92 4.50 -11.20
C ARG A 94 6.08 3.87 -12.30
N ALA A 95 6.43 2.68 -12.76
CA ALA A 95 5.66 1.96 -13.77
C ALA A 95 4.25 1.62 -13.29
N LEU A 96 4.10 1.21 -12.03
CA LEU A 96 2.79 0.94 -11.44
C LEU A 96 1.96 2.22 -11.33
N ALA A 97 2.55 3.33 -10.91
CA ALA A 97 1.84 4.62 -10.85
C ALA A 97 1.33 5.03 -12.24
N GLN A 98 2.19 4.94 -13.26
CA GLN A 98 1.81 5.25 -14.63
C GLN A 98 0.69 4.34 -15.14
N ALA A 99 0.76 3.03 -14.88
CA ALA A 99 -0.30 2.09 -15.27
C ALA A 99 -1.63 2.38 -14.56
N LEU A 100 -1.59 2.87 -13.32
CA LEU A 100 -2.80 3.29 -12.59
C LEU A 100 -3.36 4.60 -13.13
N ASP A 101 -2.51 5.54 -13.55
CA ASP A 101 -2.93 6.78 -14.20
C ASP A 101 -3.57 6.51 -15.57
N GLU A 102 -2.99 5.60 -16.37
CA GLU A 102 -3.58 5.11 -17.62
C GLU A 102 -4.94 4.41 -17.42
N ALA A 103 -5.20 3.91 -16.21
CA ALA A 103 -6.47 3.31 -15.80
C ALA A 103 -7.42 4.31 -15.09
N ASP A 104 -7.18 5.62 -15.23
CA ASP A 104 -7.97 6.71 -14.63
C ASP A 104 -8.11 6.62 -13.10
N CYS A 105 -7.15 5.98 -12.42
CA CYS A 105 -7.18 5.89 -10.96
C CYS A 105 -6.74 7.19 -10.27
N ASN A 106 -6.01 8.07 -10.96
CA ASN A 106 -5.51 9.37 -10.45
C ASN A 106 -4.91 9.24 -9.04
N MET A 107 -3.80 8.50 -8.94
CA MET A 107 -3.16 8.18 -7.66
C MET A 107 -2.07 9.16 -7.26
N ASP A 108 -1.64 10.03 -8.18
CA ASP A 108 -0.48 10.91 -8.01
C ASP A 108 -0.60 11.81 -6.78
N ASP A 109 -1.73 12.50 -6.60
CA ASP A 109 -1.95 13.37 -5.43
C ASP A 109 -1.85 12.60 -4.10
N LEU A 110 -2.32 11.35 -4.06
CA LEU A 110 -2.25 10.51 -2.86
C LEU A 110 -0.82 10.03 -2.59
N ILE A 111 -0.08 9.72 -3.66
CA ILE A 111 1.33 9.32 -3.56
C ILE A 111 2.17 10.51 -3.10
N ASP A 112 1.97 11.69 -3.68
CA ASP A 112 2.67 12.93 -3.34
C ASP A 112 2.40 13.38 -1.91
N ALA A 113 1.14 13.33 -1.47
CA ALA A 113 0.77 13.59 -0.08
C ALA A 113 1.49 12.61 0.86
N ARG A 114 1.52 11.31 0.51
CA ARG A 114 2.17 10.30 1.34
C ARG A 114 3.69 10.45 1.40
N LEU A 115 4.34 10.78 0.29
CA LEU A 115 5.76 11.11 0.23
C LEU A 115 6.07 12.31 1.13
N SER A 116 5.24 13.35 1.05
CA SER A 116 5.38 14.57 1.87
C SER A 116 5.20 14.28 3.36
N ASP A 117 4.19 13.49 3.73
CA ASP A 117 3.94 13.06 5.11
C ASP A 117 5.12 12.24 5.68
N ASP A 118 5.77 11.46 4.83
CA ASP A 118 6.96 10.68 5.19
C ASP A 118 8.26 11.52 5.13
N GLY A 119 8.17 12.83 4.85
CA GLY A 119 9.29 13.79 4.86
C GLY A 119 10.11 13.84 3.57
N TRP A 120 9.63 13.27 2.48
CA TRP A 120 10.29 13.27 1.17
C TRP A 120 9.83 14.44 0.29
N ASP A 121 10.75 14.99 -0.49
CA ASP A 121 10.38 15.85 -1.62
C ASP A 121 9.79 14.97 -2.73
N ALA A 122 8.46 15.02 -2.88
CA ALA A 122 7.72 14.27 -3.89
C ALA A 122 8.32 14.48 -5.29
N ARG A 123 8.66 15.72 -5.65
CA ARG A 123 9.18 16.04 -6.97
C ARG A 123 10.55 15.42 -7.24
N ALA A 124 11.37 15.27 -6.20
CA ALA A 124 12.65 14.58 -6.31
C ALA A 124 12.46 13.06 -6.43
N ALA A 125 11.55 12.48 -5.65
CA ALA A 125 11.27 11.04 -5.63
C ALA A 125 10.82 10.50 -7.00
N TRP A 126 10.10 11.30 -7.79
CA TRP A 126 9.69 10.91 -9.15
C TRP A 126 10.80 10.93 -10.21
N LYS A 127 11.90 11.64 -9.95
CA LYS A 127 12.95 11.87 -10.95
C LYS A 127 14.05 10.84 -10.91
N ALA A 128 14.42 10.42 -9.70
CA ALA A 128 15.51 9.48 -9.48
C ALA A 128 15.28 8.69 -8.19
N PRO A 129 15.90 7.50 -8.06
CA PRO A 129 15.95 6.78 -6.80
C PRO A 129 16.51 7.65 -5.68
N ALA A 130 16.07 7.38 -4.45
CA ALA A 130 16.50 8.14 -3.28
C ALA A 130 18.02 8.09 -3.10
N SER A 131 18.62 9.22 -2.72
CA SER A 131 20.04 9.30 -2.39
C SER A 131 20.33 9.05 -0.90
N GLY A 132 19.34 9.17 -0.01
CA GLY A 132 19.45 8.93 1.44
C GLY A 132 18.76 7.65 1.92
N VAL A 133 19.13 7.17 3.11
CA VAL A 133 18.62 5.92 3.71
C VAL A 133 17.40 6.23 4.60
N ARG A 134 16.31 5.49 4.43
CA ARG A 134 15.29 5.36 5.48
C ARG A 134 15.79 4.29 6.44
N ARG A 135 16.00 4.65 7.72
CA ARG A 135 16.52 3.76 8.77
C ARG A 135 15.69 2.46 8.94
N ASP A 136 14.43 2.54 8.53
CA ASP A 136 13.45 1.45 8.50
C ASP A 136 12.91 1.25 7.06
N ASP A 137 13.76 0.88 6.08
CA ASP A 137 13.26 0.35 4.80
C ASP A 137 12.77 -1.10 5.04
N PRO A 138 11.45 -1.36 5.02
CA PRO A 138 10.91 -2.69 5.31
C PRO A 138 11.26 -3.74 4.24
N TRP A 139 11.92 -3.31 3.16
CA TRP A 139 12.26 -4.15 2.01
C TRP A 139 13.77 -4.17 1.72
N ALA A 140 14.62 -3.56 2.54
CA ALA A 140 16.07 -3.65 2.35
C ALA A 140 16.56 -5.07 2.64
N ALA A 141 17.36 -5.66 1.74
CA ALA A 141 17.91 -7.01 1.92
C ALA A 141 18.86 -7.09 3.15
N TYR A 142 19.51 -5.96 3.45
CA TYR A 142 20.30 -5.69 4.65
C TYR A 142 20.15 -4.19 4.97
N PRO A 143 20.23 -3.76 6.23
CA PRO A 143 20.43 -2.33 6.51
C PRO A 143 21.70 -1.91 5.75
N ASP A 144 21.63 -0.92 4.86
CA ASP A 144 22.82 -0.30 4.26
C ASP A 144 22.93 1.11 4.83
N ILE A 145 23.75 1.24 5.86
CA ILE A 145 24.04 2.51 6.54
C ILE A 145 25.36 3.13 6.06
N THR A 146 26.02 2.52 5.07
CA THR A 146 27.33 2.97 4.57
C THR A 146 27.27 4.44 4.14
N GLY A 147 26.17 4.82 3.47
CA GLY A 147 25.92 6.19 3.03
C GLY A 147 25.70 7.20 4.17
N ASP A 148 25.28 6.74 5.35
CA ASP A 148 24.99 7.59 6.52
C ASP A 148 26.25 7.95 7.29
N ILE A 149 27.32 7.17 7.13
CA ILE A 149 28.62 7.47 7.72
C ILE A 149 29.25 8.63 6.93
N PRO A 150 29.61 9.76 7.55
CA PRO A 150 30.29 10.85 6.85
C PRO A 150 31.55 10.34 6.13
N GLU A 151 31.79 10.81 4.91
CA GLU A 151 32.91 10.37 4.07
C GLU A 151 34.26 10.45 4.82
N SER A 152 34.50 11.52 5.57
CA SER A 152 35.71 11.67 6.38
C SER A 152 35.88 10.56 7.43
N VAL A 153 34.77 10.06 7.99
CA VAL A 153 34.77 8.96 8.96
C VAL A 153 35.01 7.63 8.26
N ARG A 154 34.37 7.39 7.10
CA ARG A 154 34.63 6.20 6.27
C ARG A 154 36.11 6.09 5.91
N GLN A 155 36.71 7.17 5.44
CA GLN A 155 38.13 7.21 5.07
C GLN A 155 39.06 6.90 6.24
N ILE A 156 38.79 7.43 7.44
CA ILE A 156 39.59 7.15 8.64
C ILE A 156 39.48 5.67 9.03
N ILE A 157 38.27 5.10 8.99
CA ILE A 157 38.05 3.69 9.30
C ILE A 157 38.75 2.80 8.27
N ALA A 158 38.59 3.10 6.98
CA ALA A 158 39.22 2.38 5.89
C ALA A 158 40.76 2.43 5.97
N ASP A 159 41.36 3.59 6.26
CA ASP A 159 42.82 3.73 6.44
C ASP A 159 43.35 2.92 7.61
N ARG A 160 42.66 2.94 8.76
CA ARG A 160 43.07 2.16 9.93
C ARG A 160 42.94 0.66 9.71
N LEU A 161 41.85 0.21 9.10
CA LEU A 161 41.64 -1.21 8.77
C LEU A 161 42.63 -1.68 7.71
N ALA A 162 42.86 -0.90 6.64
CA ALA A 162 43.83 -1.22 5.61
C ALA A 162 45.24 -1.40 6.17
N ARG A 163 45.69 -0.48 7.04
CA ARG A 163 46.99 -0.59 7.72
C ARG A 163 47.08 -1.83 8.62
N ALA A 164 46.03 -2.10 9.40
CA ALA A 164 45.99 -3.26 10.28
C ALA A 164 45.89 -4.61 9.52
N LEU A 165 45.35 -4.61 8.30
CA LEU A 165 45.33 -5.79 7.43
C LEU A 165 46.71 -6.08 6.81
N LEU A 166 47.56 -5.07 6.72
CA LEU A 166 48.91 -5.12 6.16
C LEU A 166 50.00 -5.36 7.22
N THR A 167 49.68 -5.40 8.52
CA THR A 167 50.67 -5.72 9.56
C THR A 167 51.07 -7.19 9.51
N GLU A 168 52.36 -7.46 9.62
CA GLU A 168 52.93 -8.82 9.62
C GLU A 168 52.55 -9.64 10.86
N ASP A 169 52.20 -8.94 11.96
CA ASP A 169 51.71 -9.57 13.18
C ASP A 169 50.25 -10.02 12.98
N GLY A 170 50.04 -11.33 12.83
CA GLY A 170 48.73 -11.92 12.52
C GLY A 170 47.58 -11.57 13.48
N GLY A 171 47.87 -11.00 14.66
CA GLY A 171 46.87 -10.45 15.59
C GLY A 171 46.17 -9.20 15.08
N GLY A 172 46.89 -8.28 14.43
CA GLY A 172 46.32 -7.06 13.85
C GLY A 172 45.42 -7.36 12.65
N GLN A 173 45.87 -8.29 11.80
CA GLN A 173 45.12 -8.73 10.62
C GLN A 173 43.83 -9.47 10.99
N GLY A 174 43.87 -10.33 12.01
CA GLY A 174 42.68 -11.03 12.51
C GLY A 174 41.62 -10.06 13.04
N LEU A 175 42.03 -9.11 13.89
CA LEU A 175 41.14 -8.11 14.47
C LEU A 175 40.52 -7.19 13.41
N ALA A 176 41.31 -6.77 12.42
CA ALA A 176 40.82 -5.95 11.31
C ALA A 176 39.79 -6.70 10.45
N ARG A 177 40.00 -7.98 10.17
CA ARG A 177 38.99 -8.82 9.48
C ARG A 177 37.71 -8.93 10.28
N THR A 178 37.80 -9.24 11.58
CA THR A 178 36.62 -9.34 12.46
C THR A 178 35.83 -8.04 12.49
N LEU A 179 36.52 -6.88 12.59
CA LEU A 179 35.86 -5.57 12.58
C LEU A 179 35.23 -5.26 11.22
N ALA A 180 35.88 -5.57 10.10
CA ALA A 180 35.30 -5.38 8.77
C ALA A 180 34.03 -6.22 8.58
N PHE A 181 34.04 -7.48 9.03
CA PHE A 181 32.85 -8.33 9.00
C PHE A 181 31.75 -7.83 9.94
N ALA A 182 32.09 -7.36 11.14
CA ALA A 182 31.12 -6.79 12.07
C ALA A 182 30.46 -5.53 11.49
N LEU A 183 31.24 -4.61 10.92
CA LEU A 183 30.72 -3.42 10.25
C LEU A 183 29.81 -3.79 9.08
N LYS A 184 30.20 -4.77 8.26
CA LYS A 184 29.38 -5.26 7.15
C LYS A 184 28.06 -5.89 7.62
N ASN A 185 28.09 -6.67 8.70
CA ASN A 185 26.88 -7.27 9.29
C ASN A 185 25.93 -6.22 9.87
N GLU A 186 26.46 -5.11 10.38
CA GLU A 186 25.68 -3.95 10.84
C GLU A 186 25.26 -3.02 9.68
N GLY A 187 25.64 -3.34 8.43
CA GLY A 187 25.22 -2.60 7.26
C GLY A 187 26.16 -1.50 6.75
N ALA A 188 27.36 -1.38 7.33
CA ALA A 188 28.41 -0.46 6.88
C ALA A 188 29.44 -1.22 6.03
N ASP A 189 29.18 -1.39 4.73
CA ASP A 189 30.10 -2.08 3.83
C ASP A 189 31.21 -1.15 3.34
N LEU A 190 32.34 -1.17 4.04
CA LEU A 190 33.53 -0.40 3.69
C LEU A 190 34.55 -1.19 2.85
N THR A 191 34.16 -2.35 2.31
CA THR A 191 35.10 -3.26 1.62
C THR A 191 35.80 -2.56 0.45
N GLY A 192 35.05 -1.83 -0.39
CA GLY A 192 35.61 -1.10 -1.52
C GLY A 192 36.60 -0.01 -1.10
N ASP A 193 36.29 0.75 -0.06
CA ASP A 193 37.17 1.80 0.48
C ASP A 193 38.46 1.22 1.08
N ILE A 194 38.34 0.10 1.80
CA ILE A 194 39.48 -0.63 2.38
C ILE A 194 40.38 -1.18 1.26
N GLU A 195 39.81 -1.82 0.24
CA GLU A 195 40.56 -2.37 -0.90
C GLU A 195 41.30 -1.28 -1.67
N LYS A 196 40.62 -0.17 -1.97
CA LYS A 196 41.24 0.99 -2.59
C LYS A 196 42.42 1.49 -1.76
N ARG A 197 42.25 1.58 -0.44
CA ARG A 197 43.31 2.08 0.44
C ARG A 197 44.48 1.11 0.59
N ILE A 198 44.24 -0.19 0.66
CA ILE A 198 45.29 -1.22 0.63
C ILE A 198 46.08 -1.11 -0.68
N THR A 199 45.38 -0.92 -1.81
CA THR A 199 45.98 -0.74 -3.13
C THR A 199 46.89 0.49 -3.15
N GLU A 200 46.41 1.65 -2.67
CA GLU A 200 47.23 2.86 -2.56
C GLU A 200 48.47 2.70 -1.67
N LEU A 201 48.35 1.97 -0.55
CA LEU A 201 49.44 1.75 0.40
C LEU A 201 50.49 0.76 -0.14
N THR A 202 50.11 -0.17 -1.00
CA THR A 202 50.99 -1.24 -1.50
C THR A 202 51.58 -0.95 -2.88
N LEU A 203 50.79 -0.32 -3.77
CA LEU A 203 51.13 -0.08 -5.18
C LEU A 203 51.31 1.41 -5.51
N GLY A 204 51.01 2.30 -4.58
CA GLY A 204 50.99 3.76 -4.81
C GLY A 204 49.64 4.25 -5.32
N ARG A 205 49.44 5.57 -5.32
CA ARG A 205 48.18 6.19 -5.75
C ARG A 205 47.93 5.93 -7.23
N ASP A 206 46.69 5.58 -7.58
CA ASP A 206 46.30 5.36 -8.97
C ASP A 206 46.61 6.61 -9.81
N PRO A 207 47.45 6.52 -10.87
CA PRO A 207 47.82 7.66 -11.69
C PRO A 207 46.64 8.27 -12.48
N SER A 208 45.49 7.61 -12.51
CA SER A 208 44.27 8.11 -13.15
C SER A 208 43.41 9.01 -12.25
N GLU A 209 43.71 9.12 -10.94
CA GLU A 209 43.00 10.04 -10.06
C GLU A 209 43.60 11.45 -10.08
N PRO A 210 42.78 12.51 -10.32
CA PRO A 210 43.28 13.88 -10.35
C PRO A 210 43.81 14.32 -8.97
N PRO A 211 44.93 15.07 -8.92
CA PRO A 211 45.42 15.65 -7.70
C PRO A 211 44.60 16.90 -7.37
N PHE A 212 43.56 16.71 -6.57
CA PHE A 212 42.68 17.74 -5.99
C PHE A 212 41.68 18.38 -6.96
#